data_AF-A0AAN1X7R8-F1
#
_entry.id   AF-A0AAN1X7R8-F1
#
_cell.length_a   1.000
_cell.length_b   1.000
_cell.length_c   1.000
_cell.angle_alpha   90.00
_cell.angle_beta   90.00
_cell.angle_gamma   90.00
#
_symmetry.space_group_name_H-M   'P 1'
#
loop_
_entity.id
_entity.type
_entity.pdbx_description
1 polymer ?
#
loop_
_entity_poly.entity_id
_entity_poly.type
_entity_poly.pdbx_seq_one_letter_code
_entity_poly.pdbx_strand_id
1 'polypeptide(L)'
;MATESAFVEVAQKVAEKILPSPLFVQRGAALLYQVTVDNQLSLTVNVKRPSRGNSAFQTDLCIFEKKGEEVAIPRVVMEFKTRITTHDVLTYSAKATKHKQVYPYLRYGIVASSETAVPGRLFTHNESLDFCATVSGLEGEELSEFFALLLAAEVESSRRLEAIAYGSVRTRLFRSEVTIHAL
;
A
#
# COMPACT_ATOMS: atom_id res chain seq x y z
N MET A 1 23.25 11.19 -2.14
CA MET A 1 21.84 10.98 -1.78
C MET A 1 21.22 10.10 -2.83
N ALA A 2 20.77 8.90 -2.47
CA ALA A 2 20.06 8.03 -3.41
C ALA A 2 18.71 8.70 -3.77
N THR A 3 18.40 8.76 -5.06
CA THR A 3 17.13 9.29 -5.56
C THR A 3 15.99 8.37 -5.16
N GLU A 4 14.77 8.91 -5.02
CA GLU A 4 13.54 8.16 -4.68
C GLU A 4 13.42 6.85 -5.49
N SER A 5 13.74 6.90 -6.78
CA SER A 5 13.74 5.74 -7.70
C SER A 5 14.58 4.55 -7.22
N ALA A 6 15.72 4.78 -6.55
CA ALA A 6 16.60 3.71 -6.12
C ALA A 6 15.98 2.86 -5.00
N PHE A 7 15.26 3.49 -4.06
CA PHE A 7 14.59 2.77 -2.97
C PHE A 7 13.38 1.99 -3.46
N VAL A 8 12.65 2.52 -4.44
CA VAL A 8 11.59 1.77 -5.11
C VAL A 8 12.18 0.52 -5.76
N GLU A 9 13.43 0.57 -6.27
CA GLU A 9 14.06 -0.58 -6.97
C GLU A 9 14.44 -1.67 -6.00
N VAL A 10 14.97 -1.28 -4.84
CA VAL A 10 15.26 -2.23 -3.76
C VAL A 10 13.97 -2.88 -3.28
N ALA A 11 12.94 -2.10 -2.95
CA ALA A 11 11.66 -2.64 -2.49
C ALA A 11 11.02 -3.59 -3.51
N GLN A 12 11.07 -3.25 -4.81
CA GLN A 12 10.59 -4.14 -5.87
C GLN A 12 11.37 -5.45 -5.92
N LYS A 13 12.71 -5.40 -5.95
CA LYS A 13 13.55 -6.61 -6.00
C LYS A 13 13.35 -7.51 -4.79
N VAL A 14 13.20 -6.91 -3.61
CA VAL A 14 12.88 -7.64 -2.37
C VAL A 14 11.52 -8.32 -2.51
N ALA A 15 10.50 -7.59 -2.96
CA ALA A 15 9.18 -8.16 -3.20
C ALA A 15 9.23 -9.33 -4.20
N GLU A 16 9.91 -9.18 -5.33
CA GLU A 16 10.08 -10.26 -6.32
C GLU A 16 10.78 -11.50 -5.75
N LYS A 17 11.69 -11.32 -4.79
CA LYS A 17 12.42 -12.42 -4.15
C LYS A 17 11.60 -13.16 -3.09
N ILE A 18 10.84 -12.43 -2.27
CA ILE A 18 10.20 -13.01 -1.08
C ILE A 18 8.75 -13.44 -1.32
N LEU A 19 8.06 -12.84 -2.30
CA LEU A 19 6.63 -13.06 -2.47
C LEU A 19 6.39 -14.41 -3.16
N PRO A 20 5.81 -15.40 -2.48
CA PRO A 20 5.47 -16.65 -3.13
C PRO A 20 4.30 -16.47 -4.08
N SER A 21 4.25 -17.26 -5.15
CA SER A 21 3.04 -17.40 -5.97
C SER A 21 1.82 -17.69 -5.06
N PRO A 22 0.65 -17.05 -5.29
CA PRO A 22 0.28 -16.25 -6.45
C PRO A 22 0.50 -14.73 -6.31
N LEU A 23 1.35 -14.29 -5.37
CA LEU A 23 1.68 -12.87 -5.19
C LEU A 23 2.67 -12.39 -6.24
N PHE A 24 2.55 -11.12 -6.64
CA PHE A 24 3.48 -10.45 -7.53
C PHE A 24 3.48 -8.94 -7.27
N VAL A 25 4.55 -8.25 -7.66
CA VAL A 25 4.70 -6.81 -7.50
C VAL A 25 4.58 -6.11 -8.85
N GLN A 26 4.01 -4.91 -8.86
CA GLN A 26 3.87 -4.07 -10.04
C GLN A 26 4.13 -2.60 -9.68
N ARG A 27 4.97 -1.94 -10.48
CA ARG A 27 5.17 -0.48 -10.42
C ARG A 27 4.12 0.28 -11.21
N GLY A 28 3.81 1.49 -10.77
CA GLY A 28 2.93 2.39 -11.54
C GLY A 28 1.53 1.82 -11.76
N ALA A 29 1.06 0.95 -10.86
CA ALA A 29 -0.24 0.34 -10.99
C ALA A 29 -1.35 1.39 -10.81
N ALA A 30 -2.37 1.35 -11.66
CA ALA A 30 -3.56 2.16 -11.47
C ALA A 30 -4.52 1.42 -10.55
N LEU A 31 -4.94 2.03 -9.45
CA LEU A 31 -5.96 1.48 -8.54
C LEU A 31 -7.17 2.40 -8.50
N LEU A 32 -8.36 1.80 -8.48
CA LEU A 32 -9.60 2.58 -8.35
C LEU A 32 -9.64 3.30 -7.01
N TYR A 33 -10.04 4.57 -7.03
CA TYR A 33 -10.36 5.34 -5.84
C TYR A 33 -11.87 5.56 -5.69
N GLN A 34 -12.65 5.22 -6.72
CA GLN A 34 -14.10 5.31 -6.73
C GLN A 34 -14.68 4.40 -7.82
N VAL A 35 -15.88 3.88 -7.57
CA VAL A 35 -16.73 3.22 -8.56
C VAL A 35 -18.04 3.99 -8.63
N THR A 36 -18.42 4.45 -9.81
CA THR A 36 -19.70 5.15 -10.04
C THR A 36 -20.53 4.40 -11.08
N VAL A 37 -21.82 4.73 -11.13
CA VAL A 37 -22.74 4.27 -12.16
C VAL A 37 -23.26 5.44 -12.99
N ASP A 38 -23.63 5.18 -14.23
CA ASP A 38 -24.28 6.15 -15.11
C ASP A 38 -25.79 6.26 -14.87
N ASN A 39 -26.50 7.01 -15.73
CA ASN A 39 -27.94 7.20 -15.64
C ASN A 39 -28.74 5.92 -15.94
N GLN A 40 -28.08 4.85 -16.41
CA GLN A 40 -28.63 3.53 -16.64
C GLN A 40 -28.23 2.53 -15.54
N LEU A 41 -27.61 3.02 -14.45
CA LEU A 41 -27.07 2.21 -13.35
C LEU A 41 -25.98 1.22 -13.80
N SER A 42 -25.31 1.48 -14.92
CA SER A 42 -24.17 0.70 -15.40
C SER A 42 -22.85 1.25 -14.87
N LEU A 43 -21.88 0.37 -14.60
CA LEU A 43 -20.56 0.78 -14.11
C LEU A 43 -19.87 1.70 -15.12
N THR A 44 -19.37 2.84 -14.66
CA THR A 44 -18.65 3.83 -15.48
C THR A 44 -17.16 3.47 -15.68
N VAL A 45 -16.67 2.46 -14.96
CA VAL A 45 -15.26 2.05 -14.95
C VAL A 45 -15.11 0.54 -15.12
N ASN A 46 -14.02 0.12 -15.75
CA ASN A 46 -13.66 -1.29 -15.81
C ASN A 46 -12.98 -1.70 -14.50
N VAL A 47 -13.75 -2.35 -13.61
CA VAL A 47 -13.29 -2.74 -12.27
C VAL A 47 -12.17 -3.78 -12.27
N LYS A 48 -12.05 -4.58 -13.34
CA LYS A 48 -10.99 -5.59 -13.49
C LYS A 48 -9.71 -5.01 -14.11
N ARG A 49 -9.82 -3.90 -14.84
CA ARG A 49 -8.71 -3.26 -15.57
C ARG A 49 -8.75 -1.74 -15.38
N PRO A 50 -8.46 -1.25 -14.16
CA PRO A 50 -8.38 0.17 -13.90
C PRO A 50 -7.34 0.86 -14.77
N SER A 51 -7.65 2.09 -15.20
CA SER A 51 -6.75 2.93 -15.99
C SER A 51 -6.71 4.34 -15.43
N ARG A 52 -5.52 4.95 -15.44
CA ARG A 52 -5.33 6.32 -14.96
C ARG A 52 -6.28 7.28 -15.70
N GLY A 53 -6.90 8.19 -14.96
CA GLY A 53 -7.89 9.13 -15.50
C GLY A 53 -9.34 8.62 -15.46
N ASN A 54 -9.57 7.33 -15.21
CA ASN A 54 -10.90 6.72 -15.11
C ASN A 54 -11.16 6.26 -13.66
N SER A 55 -11.32 7.23 -12.75
CA SER A 55 -11.50 7.00 -11.31
C SER A 55 -10.40 6.15 -10.65
N ALA A 56 -9.17 6.21 -11.20
CA ALA A 56 -8.02 5.50 -10.69
C ALA A 56 -6.81 6.42 -10.50
N PHE A 57 -6.09 6.24 -9.40
CA PHE A 57 -4.79 6.86 -9.15
C PHE A 57 -3.67 5.86 -9.44
N GLN A 58 -2.58 6.38 -10.00
CA GLN A 58 -1.35 5.61 -10.15
C GLN A 58 -0.59 5.60 -8.83
N THR A 59 -0.19 4.42 -8.38
CA THR A 59 0.63 4.19 -7.19
C THR A 59 2.08 3.88 -7.58
N ASP A 60 3.05 4.19 -6.72
CA ASP A 60 4.46 3.92 -7.03
C ASP A 60 4.77 2.43 -7.11
N LEU A 61 4.42 1.67 -6.05
CA LEU A 61 4.60 0.22 -5.98
C LEU A 61 3.35 -0.43 -5.36
N CYS A 62 2.85 -1.47 -6.01
CA CYS A 62 1.71 -2.24 -5.52
C CYS A 62 2.00 -3.75 -5.57
N ILE A 63 1.71 -4.44 -4.47
CA ILE A 63 1.69 -5.90 -4.41
C ILE A 63 0.28 -6.36 -4.74
N PHE A 64 0.18 -7.32 -5.65
CA PHE A 64 -1.05 -7.98 -6.03
C PHE A 64 -1.01 -9.47 -5.68
N GLU A 65 -2.19 -10.06 -5.54
CA GLU A 65 -2.38 -11.50 -5.48
C GLU A 65 -3.29 -11.94 -6.62
N LYS A 66 -2.84 -12.88 -7.46
CA LYS A 66 -3.69 -13.43 -8.53
C LYS A 66 -4.77 -14.33 -7.96
N LYS A 67 -6.01 -14.15 -8.42
CA LYS A 67 -7.16 -15.03 -8.19
C LYS A 67 -7.73 -15.49 -9.52
N GLY A 68 -7.33 -16.68 -9.97
CA GLY A 68 -7.64 -17.16 -11.32
C GLY A 68 -6.87 -16.39 -12.40
N GLU A 69 -7.37 -16.42 -13.63
CA GLU A 69 -6.65 -15.88 -14.79
C GLU A 69 -6.81 -14.35 -14.97
N GLU A 70 -7.95 -13.79 -14.58
CA GLU A 70 -8.29 -12.40 -14.91
C GLU A 70 -8.25 -11.41 -13.74
N VAL A 71 -8.16 -11.90 -12.50
CA VAL A 71 -8.32 -11.05 -11.31
C VAL A 71 -7.00 -10.93 -10.56
N ALA A 72 -6.57 -9.68 -10.33
CA ALA A 72 -5.45 -9.34 -9.48
C ALA A 72 -5.97 -8.48 -8.31
N ILE A 73 -5.84 -9.00 -7.10
CA ILE A 73 -6.31 -8.33 -5.88
C ILE A 73 -5.18 -7.47 -5.31
N PRO A 74 -5.33 -6.14 -5.17
CA PRO A 74 -4.29 -5.30 -4.59
C PRO A 74 -4.17 -5.55 -3.08
N ARG A 75 -2.96 -5.84 -2.61
CA ARG A 75 -2.69 -6.20 -1.21
C ARG A 75 -2.03 -5.07 -0.44
N VAL A 76 -0.96 -4.52 -1.00
CA VAL A 76 -0.13 -3.52 -0.33
C VAL A 76 0.27 -2.46 -1.35
N VAL A 77 0.06 -1.19 -1.02
CA VAL A 77 0.61 -0.05 -1.75
C VAL A 77 1.70 0.61 -0.91
N MET A 78 2.81 0.93 -1.56
CA MET A 78 3.89 1.73 -1.01
C MET A 78 4.10 2.94 -1.90
N GLU A 79 3.88 4.12 -1.33
CA GLU A 79 4.19 5.41 -1.95
C GLU A 79 5.54 5.88 -1.44
N PHE A 80 6.41 6.35 -2.32
CA PHE A 80 7.77 6.75 -1.97
C PHE A 80 7.90 8.26 -1.99
N LYS A 81 8.63 8.79 -1.02
CA LYS A 81 8.98 10.20 -0.94
C LYS A 81 10.41 10.35 -0.49
N THR A 82 11.06 11.41 -0.95
CA THR A 82 12.34 11.82 -0.36
C THR A 82 12.13 12.30 1.09
N ARG A 83 11.23 13.26 1.29
CA ARG A 83 10.81 13.77 2.61
C ARG A 83 9.30 13.78 2.72
N ILE A 84 8.77 13.62 3.93
CA ILE A 84 7.32 13.64 4.18
C ILE A 84 6.92 15.01 4.70
N THR A 85 6.17 15.77 3.91
CA THR A 85 5.56 17.04 4.35
C THR A 85 4.17 16.82 4.95
N THR A 86 3.61 17.84 5.60
CA THR A 86 2.21 17.77 6.07
C THR A 86 1.25 17.59 4.91
N HIS A 87 1.53 18.23 3.76
CA HIS A 87 0.72 18.06 2.56
C HIS A 87 0.75 16.61 2.05
N ASP A 88 1.91 15.93 2.13
CA ASP A 88 2.01 14.52 1.76
C ASP A 88 1.16 13.65 2.69
N VAL A 89 1.26 13.83 4.02
CA VAL A 89 0.46 13.03 4.98
C VAL A 89 -1.03 13.18 4.70
N LEU A 90 -1.52 14.40 4.52
CA LEU A 90 -2.93 14.66 4.21
C LEU A 90 -3.35 14.04 2.87
N THR A 91 -2.52 14.21 1.84
CA THR A 91 -2.81 13.72 0.49
C THR A 91 -2.86 12.20 0.44
N TYR A 92 -1.85 11.52 0.98
CA TYR A 92 -1.78 10.07 0.95
C TYR A 92 -2.74 9.41 1.94
N SER A 93 -3.06 10.07 3.06
CA SER A 93 -4.17 9.64 3.92
C SER A 93 -5.49 9.67 3.15
N ALA A 94 -5.80 10.78 2.46
CA ALA A 94 -7.03 10.88 1.64
C ALA A 94 -7.07 9.85 0.50
N LYS A 95 -5.94 9.61 -0.19
CA LYS A 95 -5.84 8.54 -1.19
C LYS A 95 -6.08 7.16 -0.57
N ALA A 96 -5.46 6.86 0.55
CA ALA A 96 -5.66 5.60 1.27
C ALA A 96 -7.12 5.39 1.65
N THR A 97 -7.80 6.43 2.17
CA THR A 97 -9.24 6.38 2.47
C THR A 97 -10.05 6.02 1.23
N LYS A 98 -9.81 6.69 0.09
CA LYS A 98 -10.55 6.45 -1.16
C LYS A 98 -10.30 5.06 -1.74
N HIS A 99 -9.05 4.61 -1.76
CA HIS A 99 -8.75 3.25 -2.21
C HIS A 99 -9.39 2.20 -1.31
N LYS A 100 -9.37 2.39 0.02
CA LYS A 100 -9.97 1.45 0.97
C LYS A 100 -11.50 1.42 0.92
N GLN A 101 -12.15 2.46 0.43
CA GLN A 101 -13.59 2.43 0.11
C GLN A 101 -13.90 1.44 -1.01
N VAL A 102 -12.97 1.22 -1.95
CA VAL A 102 -13.10 0.24 -3.04
C VAL A 102 -12.49 -1.12 -2.65
N TYR A 103 -11.38 -1.11 -1.91
CA TYR A 103 -10.60 -2.28 -1.51
C TYR A 103 -10.38 -2.29 0.02
N PRO A 104 -11.38 -2.69 0.83
CA PRO A 104 -11.32 -2.57 2.30
C PRO A 104 -10.18 -3.33 2.99
N TYR A 105 -9.59 -4.30 2.31
CA TYR A 105 -8.45 -5.09 2.78
C TYR A 105 -7.08 -4.51 2.39
N LEU A 106 -7.04 -3.45 1.56
CA LEU A 106 -5.80 -2.89 1.06
C LEU A 106 -4.99 -2.29 2.22
N ARG A 107 -3.70 -2.63 2.27
CA ARG A 107 -2.73 -1.93 3.11
C ARG A 107 -2.08 -0.82 2.30
N TYR A 108 -1.99 0.37 2.84
CA TYR A 108 -1.51 1.55 2.13
C TYR A 108 -0.58 2.34 3.04
N GLY A 109 0.66 2.52 2.62
CA GLY A 109 1.66 3.24 3.40
C GLY A 109 2.60 4.10 2.57
N ILE A 110 3.38 4.89 3.29
CA ILE A 110 4.36 5.82 2.72
C ILE A 110 5.77 5.48 3.23
N VAL A 111 6.77 5.61 2.36
CA VAL A 111 8.18 5.35 2.68
C VAL A 111 9.00 6.60 2.37
N ALA A 112 9.73 7.09 3.39
CA ALA A 112 10.62 8.24 3.27
C ALA A 112 12.08 7.79 3.11
N SER A 113 12.78 8.27 2.09
CA SER A 113 14.17 7.89 1.84
C SER A 113 15.22 8.75 2.54
N SER A 114 14.89 9.99 2.92
CA SER A 114 15.84 10.92 3.56
C SER A 114 15.45 11.36 4.97
N GLU A 115 14.41 10.78 5.55
CA GLU A 115 14.06 10.96 6.96
C GLU A 115 14.73 9.84 7.76
N THR A 116 15.37 10.16 8.88
CA THR A 116 15.95 9.16 9.80
C THR A 116 14.95 8.69 10.85
N ALA A 117 13.85 9.42 11.03
CA ALA A 117 12.79 9.10 11.98
C ALA A 117 11.43 9.41 11.35
N VAL A 118 10.40 8.65 11.72
CA VAL A 118 9.02 8.96 11.33
C VAL A 118 8.65 10.35 11.85
N PRO A 119 8.29 11.31 10.98
CA PRO A 119 8.10 12.68 11.42
C PRO A 119 6.83 12.83 12.27
N GLY A 120 6.91 13.66 13.30
CA GLY A 120 5.81 13.92 14.26
C GLY A 120 4.45 14.21 13.62
N ARG A 121 4.47 14.89 12.47
CA ARG A 121 3.28 15.25 11.66
C ARG A 121 2.48 14.04 11.17
N LEU A 122 3.11 12.89 11.00
CA LEU A 122 2.39 11.67 10.67
C LEU A 122 1.42 11.33 11.80
N PHE A 123 1.86 11.39 13.05
CA PHE A 123 1.05 11.05 14.22
C PHE A 123 -0.09 12.04 14.47
N THR A 124 0.02 13.27 13.99
CA THR A 124 -1.00 14.31 14.18
C THR A 124 -1.97 14.45 13.02
N HIS A 125 -1.60 14.05 11.80
CA HIS A 125 -2.40 14.28 10.59
C HIS A 125 -2.78 13.01 9.82
N ASN A 126 -2.23 11.84 10.17
CA ASN A 126 -2.61 10.60 9.52
C ASN A 126 -4.01 10.16 9.97
N GLU A 127 -4.89 9.86 9.01
CA GLU A 127 -6.23 9.32 9.27
C GLU A 127 -6.43 7.93 8.68
N SER A 128 -5.60 7.49 7.72
CA SER A 128 -5.89 6.29 6.92
C SER A 128 -4.67 5.58 6.33
N LEU A 129 -3.44 6.06 6.53
CA LEU A 129 -2.24 5.27 6.25
C LEU A 129 -2.11 4.16 7.29
N ASP A 130 -1.78 2.96 6.82
CA ASP A 130 -1.57 1.77 7.63
C ASP A 130 -0.18 1.71 8.25
N PHE A 131 0.80 2.21 7.52
CA PHE A 131 2.20 2.24 7.95
C PHE A 131 2.92 3.45 7.33
N CYS A 132 3.99 3.83 8.00
CA CYS A 132 4.98 4.78 7.49
C CYS A 132 6.36 4.24 7.84
N ALA A 133 7.25 4.21 6.87
CA ALA A 133 8.63 3.77 7.07
C ALA A 133 9.61 4.87 6.70
N THR A 134 10.74 4.90 7.39
CA THR A 134 11.86 5.77 7.08
C THR A 134 13.09 4.90 6.91
N VAL A 135 13.76 5.01 5.76
CA VAL A 135 14.84 4.09 5.37
C VAL A 135 16.20 4.77 5.22
N SER A 136 16.31 6.04 5.65
CA SER A 136 17.58 6.76 5.64
C SER A 136 18.57 6.08 6.59
N GLY A 137 19.74 5.73 6.08
CA GLY A 137 20.80 5.04 6.84
C GLY A 137 20.75 3.51 6.73
N LEU A 138 19.68 2.92 6.21
CA LEU A 138 19.62 1.48 5.92
C LEU A 138 20.24 1.20 4.55
N GLU A 139 21.14 0.24 4.49
CA GLU A 139 21.83 -0.14 3.24
C GLU A 139 21.93 -1.67 3.08
N GLY A 140 22.17 -2.13 1.86
CA GLY A 140 22.47 -3.54 1.57
C GLY A 140 21.43 -4.54 2.08
N GLU A 141 21.89 -5.48 2.90
CA GLU A 141 21.07 -6.56 3.46
C GLU A 141 20.06 -6.05 4.50
N GLU A 142 20.45 -5.08 5.33
CA GLU A 142 19.58 -4.49 6.35
C GLU A 142 18.34 -3.83 5.72
N LEU A 143 18.54 -3.02 4.67
CA LEU A 143 17.44 -2.42 3.92
C LEU A 143 16.55 -3.49 3.28
N SER A 144 17.15 -4.57 2.79
CA SER A 144 16.42 -5.66 2.15
C SER A 144 15.58 -6.45 3.16
N GLU A 145 16.13 -6.75 4.33
CA GLU A 145 15.45 -7.43 5.43
C GLU A 145 14.31 -6.55 5.98
N PHE A 146 14.54 -5.25 6.14
CA PHE A 146 13.52 -4.29 6.57
C PHE A 146 12.29 -4.34 5.64
N PHE A 147 12.51 -4.22 4.32
CA PHE A 147 11.40 -4.34 3.37
C PHE A 147 10.75 -5.73 3.39
N ALA A 148 11.54 -6.78 3.57
CA ALA A 148 11.00 -8.14 3.59
C ALA A 148 10.02 -8.36 4.76
N LEU A 149 10.41 -7.92 5.96
CA LEU A 149 9.59 -8.02 7.16
C LEU A 149 8.32 -7.17 7.04
N LEU A 150 8.46 -5.91 6.59
CA LEU A 150 7.33 -5.00 6.40
C LEU A 150 6.32 -5.57 5.39
N LEU A 151 6.79 -5.98 4.21
CA LEU A 151 5.91 -6.49 3.16
C LEU A 151 5.20 -7.78 3.58
N ALA A 152 5.90 -8.70 4.25
CA ALA A 152 5.29 -9.93 4.74
C ALA A 152 4.14 -9.65 5.73
N ALA A 153 4.38 -8.76 6.70
CA ALA A 153 3.39 -8.39 7.71
C ALA A 153 2.16 -7.70 7.09
N GLU A 154 2.36 -6.79 6.13
CA GLU A 154 1.27 -6.08 5.48
C GLU A 154 0.47 -6.98 4.52
N VAL A 155 1.13 -7.88 3.78
CA VAL A 155 0.42 -8.87 2.95
C VAL A 155 -0.43 -9.80 3.82
N GLU A 156 0.10 -10.27 4.94
CA GLU A 156 -0.64 -11.11 5.88
C GLU A 156 -1.86 -10.36 6.44
N SER A 157 -1.66 -9.11 6.88
CA SER A 157 -2.74 -8.25 7.37
C SER A 157 -3.82 -8.03 6.31
N SER A 158 -3.44 -7.78 5.05
CA SER A 158 -4.38 -7.65 3.94
C SER A 158 -5.23 -8.90 3.74
N ARG A 159 -4.61 -10.09 3.72
CA ARG A 159 -5.32 -11.36 3.57
C ARG A 159 -6.31 -11.62 4.71
N ARG A 160 -5.91 -11.31 5.95
CA ARG A 160 -6.79 -11.45 7.12
C ARG A 160 -8.00 -10.52 7.01
N LEU A 161 -7.80 -9.25 6.62
CA LEU A 161 -8.88 -8.30 6.41
C LEU A 161 -9.82 -8.75 5.28
N GLU A 162 -9.29 -9.30 4.19
CA GLU A 162 -10.12 -9.84 3.10
C GLU A 162 -10.97 -11.02 3.58
N ALA A 163 -10.38 -11.95 4.33
CA ALA A 163 -11.09 -13.13 4.84
C ALA A 163 -12.26 -12.76 5.77
N ILE A 164 -12.17 -11.61 6.45
CA ILE A 164 -13.25 -11.06 7.28
C ILE A 164 -14.27 -10.29 6.42
N ALA A 165 -13.81 -9.44 5.51
CA ALA A 165 -14.69 -8.56 4.72
C ALA A 165 -15.52 -9.32 3.69
N TYR A 166 -14.94 -10.34 3.06
CA TYR A 166 -15.54 -11.07 1.93
C TYR A 166 -15.50 -12.60 2.07
N GLY A 167 -14.89 -13.10 3.15
CA GLY A 167 -14.87 -14.53 3.46
C GLY A 167 -15.91 -14.91 4.51
N SER A 168 -15.69 -16.06 5.15
CA SER A 168 -16.56 -16.60 6.19
C SER A 168 -16.05 -16.35 7.62
N VAL A 169 -14.90 -15.67 7.77
CA VAL A 169 -14.28 -15.46 9.08
C VAL A 169 -15.10 -14.46 9.90
N ARG A 170 -15.49 -14.86 11.11
CA ARG A 170 -16.12 -13.99 12.11
C ARG A 170 -15.15 -13.77 13.27
N THR A 171 -15.03 -12.53 13.73
CA THR A 171 -14.11 -12.17 14.81
C THR A 171 -14.88 -11.65 16.03
N ARG A 172 -14.28 -11.79 17.22
CA ARG A 172 -14.84 -11.29 18.48
C ARG A 172 -14.30 -9.92 18.90
N LEU A 173 -13.10 -9.57 18.44
CA LEU A 173 -12.41 -8.33 18.76
C LEU A 173 -11.87 -7.71 17.47
N PHE A 174 -12.14 -6.42 17.30
CA PHE A 174 -11.44 -5.56 16.36
C PHE A 174 -10.71 -4.49 17.18
N ARG A 175 -9.39 -4.47 17.07
CA ARG A 175 -8.52 -3.50 17.75
C ARG A 175 -7.37 -3.16 16.81
N SER A 176 -7.08 -1.87 16.66
CA SER A 176 -5.85 -1.41 16.02
C SER A 176 -4.74 -1.28 17.07
N GLU A 177 -3.55 -1.76 16.74
CA GLU A 177 -2.36 -1.65 17.58
C GLU A 177 -1.30 -0.85 16.84
N VAL A 178 -0.71 0.12 17.53
CA VAL A 178 0.35 0.99 16.97
C VAL A 178 1.69 0.38 17.37
N THR A 179 2.43 -0.12 16.38
CA THR A 179 3.78 -0.67 16.58
C THR A 179 4.81 0.40 16.23
N ILE A 180 5.72 0.69 17.16
CA ILE A 180 6.80 1.66 16.97
C ILE A 180 8.12 0.94 17.22
N HIS A 181 8.99 0.94 16.22
CA HIS A 181 10.34 0.42 16.35
C HIS A 181 11.27 1.59 16.68
N ALA A 182 12.05 1.45 17.76
CA ALA A 182 13.10 2.41 18.07
C ALA A 182 14.21 2.34 17.02
N LEU A 183 14.87 3.48 16.79
CA LEU A 183 16.03 3.61 15.90
C LEU A 183 17.26 2.92 16.49
#